data_AF-A0A562HKK1-F1
#
_entry.id   AF-A0A562HKK1-F1
#
_cell.length_a   1.000
_cell.length_b   1.000
_cell.length_c   1.000
_cell.angle_alpha   90.00
_cell.angle_beta   90.00
_cell.angle_gamma   90.00
#
_symmetry.space_group_name_H-M   'P 1'
#
loop_
_entity.id
_entity.type
_entity.pdbx_description
1 polymer ?
#
loop_
_entity_poly.entity_id
_entity_poly.type
_entity_poly.pdbx_seq_one_letter_code
_entity_poly.pdbx_strand_id
1 'polypeptide(L)'
;MTANFDFLRGQTEYALFSTACIEAERVLATSPAMAAVGSRKAFELAVKWVYSADNTIFMPYKDNLQALIHEPSFKFAVDSQTWNKLPYIIKLGNLAVHTEKAIDRSEAVLSLSALFEFIQWVDYCYGQNYEERSFDEAKIPAEKVILDEAKIKEKDSLIEQKEAEILALRAQVEAMSERFTAEKTQHKEERQFIPGDISEFLTRKKYIDVDLKLLGWVLGDDVREEVPVEGMPNPEGKGYVDYVLYGKDGLPLALIEAKRTSKDPKIGTHQAKLYADCLERMTGRRPILFTTNGFETYLWDDLTSPQRKVSGIFSKADLQKLINRRSQRKALNEIPIDDKITDRYYQKEAIRAVCDSVETGHRKSLLVMATGTGKTRTASSLTDVLSRGGYITNTLFLADRTALVKQAKDDFKNYLPDMSLCNLLSNKDDKNARIVFSTYPTMLNAIDTAKNAEGQRLFSPAHFDLIIIDDAVILGLN
;
A
#
# COMPACT_ATOMS: atom_id res chain seq x y z
N MET A 1 16.56 -7.11 -33.24
CA MET A 1 16.49 -7.89 -31.99
C MET A 1 15.02 -8.24 -31.75
N THR A 2 14.73 -9.46 -31.33
CA THR A 2 13.38 -9.85 -30.89
C THR A 2 13.06 -9.17 -29.58
N ALA A 3 11.85 -8.60 -29.46
CA ALA A 3 11.42 -7.92 -28.23
C ALA A 3 11.19 -8.93 -27.10
N ASN A 4 11.12 -8.48 -25.85
CA ASN A 4 11.00 -9.39 -24.71
C ASN A 4 9.72 -10.24 -24.81
N PHE A 5 8.56 -9.63 -25.10
CA PHE A 5 7.29 -10.35 -25.14
C PHE A 5 6.98 -11.05 -26.48
N ASP A 6 7.92 -11.05 -27.44
CA ASP A 6 7.67 -11.62 -28.77
C ASP A 6 7.47 -13.13 -28.77
N PHE A 7 7.96 -13.84 -27.75
CA PHE A 7 7.74 -15.29 -27.61
C PHE A 7 6.26 -15.66 -27.46
N LEU A 8 5.40 -14.72 -27.02
CA LEU A 8 3.96 -14.93 -26.89
C LEU A 8 3.23 -14.90 -28.25
N ARG A 9 3.86 -14.41 -29.32
CA ARG A 9 3.21 -14.31 -30.63
C ARG A 9 2.89 -15.69 -31.18
N GLY A 10 1.64 -15.89 -31.58
CA GLY A 10 1.18 -17.14 -32.19
C GLY A 10 0.87 -18.26 -31.19
N GLN A 11 1.09 -18.05 -29.88
CA GLN A 11 0.68 -18.99 -28.85
C GLN A 11 -0.81 -18.79 -28.52
N THR A 12 -1.66 -19.70 -29.01
CA THR A 12 -3.12 -19.58 -28.88
C THR A 12 -3.58 -19.63 -27.42
N GLU A 13 -2.90 -20.41 -26.57
CA GLU A 13 -3.21 -20.48 -25.13
C GLU A 13 -3.05 -19.13 -24.42
N TYR A 14 -2.21 -18.22 -24.92
CA TYR A 14 -1.93 -16.92 -24.30
C TYR A 14 -2.63 -15.74 -24.99
N ALA A 15 -3.54 -16.01 -25.92
CA ALA A 15 -4.27 -14.98 -26.68
C ALA A 15 -4.96 -13.93 -25.78
N LEU A 16 -5.37 -14.32 -24.57
CA LEU A 16 -6.04 -13.42 -23.60
C LEU A 16 -5.16 -12.23 -23.16
N PHE A 17 -3.84 -12.39 -23.08
CA PHE A 17 -2.95 -11.34 -22.57
C PHE A 17 -1.76 -11.01 -23.49
N SER A 18 -1.44 -11.85 -24.48
CA SER A 18 -0.25 -11.71 -25.34
C SER A 18 -0.16 -10.36 -26.05
N THR A 19 -1.24 -9.94 -26.71
CA THR A 19 -1.31 -8.65 -27.40
C THR A 19 -1.07 -7.49 -26.44
N ALA A 20 -1.68 -7.53 -25.24
CA ALA A 20 -1.53 -6.47 -24.25
C ALA A 20 -0.09 -6.37 -23.71
N CYS A 21 0.59 -7.51 -23.51
CA CYS A 21 2.01 -7.55 -23.14
C CYS A 21 2.91 -6.89 -24.21
N ILE A 22 2.72 -7.26 -25.48
CA ILE A 22 3.52 -6.75 -26.60
C ILE A 22 3.27 -5.24 -26.81
N GLU A 23 2.01 -4.79 -26.72
CA GLU A 23 1.66 -3.37 -26.82
C GLU A 23 2.26 -2.55 -25.67
N ALA A 24 2.21 -3.07 -24.44
CA ALA A 24 2.79 -2.41 -23.28
C ALA A 24 4.31 -2.18 -23.41
N GLU A 25 5.04 -3.15 -23.96
CA GLU A 25 6.47 -3.01 -24.22
C GLU A 25 6.76 -2.01 -25.36
N ARG A 26 6.02 -2.10 -26.46
CA ARG A 26 6.23 -1.23 -27.63
C ARG A 26 5.96 0.24 -27.35
N VAL A 27 4.93 0.54 -26.55
CA VAL A 27 4.55 1.94 -26.29
C VAL A 27 5.55 2.68 -25.40
N LEU A 28 6.44 1.98 -24.68
CA LEU A 28 7.41 2.57 -23.77
C LEU A 28 8.33 3.60 -24.42
N ALA A 29 8.76 3.38 -25.68
CA ALA A 29 9.60 4.33 -26.42
C ALA A 29 8.88 5.67 -26.67
N THR A 30 7.56 5.67 -26.62
CA THR A 30 6.71 6.84 -26.89
C THR A 30 6.24 7.48 -25.61
N SER A 31 5.71 6.68 -24.66
CA SER A 31 5.17 7.16 -23.39
C SER A 31 5.37 6.13 -22.28
N PRO A 32 6.24 6.41 -21.28
CA PRO A 32 6.39 5.58 -20.08
C PRO A 32 5.08 5.42 -19.30
N ALA A 33 4.25 6.47 -19.25
CA ALA A 33 2.95 6.41 -18.58
C ALA A 33 2.02 5.40 -19.26
N MET A 34 1.91 5.44 -20.59
CA MET A 34 1.09 4.48 -21.33
C MET A 34 1.61 3.05 -21.19
N ALA A 35 2.94 2.86 -21.13
CA ALA A 35 3.53 1.54 -20.87
C ALA A 35 3.18 1.00 -19.49
N ALA A 36 3.14 1.86 -18.46
CA ALA A 36 2.68 1.48 -17.12
C ALA A 36 1.19 1.09 -17.10
N VAL A 37 0.32 1.85 -17.79
CA VAL A 37 -1.11 1.51 -17.94
C VAL A 37 -1.28 0.18 -18.67
N GLY A 38 -0.57 0.00 -19.79
CA GLY A 38 -0.56 -1.23 -20.57
C GLY A 38 -0.08 -2.43 -19.75
N SER A 39 0.98 -2.26 -18.96
CA SER A 39 1.53 -3.30 -18.09
C SER A 39 0.50 -3.77 -17.06
N ARG A 40 -0.21 -2.84 -16.41
CA ARG A 40 -1.30 -3.17 -15.47
C ARG A 40 -2.44 -3.92 -16.16
N LYS A 41 -2.83 -3.50 -17.36
CA LYS A 41 -3.92 -4.18 -18.10
C LYS A 41 -3.52 -5.59 -18.53
N ALA A 42 -2.31 -5.76 -19.07
CA ALA A 42 -1.76 -7.06 -19.45
C ALA A 42 -1.65 -7.99 -18.24
N PHE A 43 -1.17 -7.46 -17.11
CA PHE A 43 -1.11 -8.19 -15.84
C PHE A 43 -2.51 -8.63 -15.36
N GLU A 44 -3.51 -7.75 -15.42
CA GLU A 44 -4.89 -8.12 -15.06
C GLU A 44 -5.44 -9.28 -15.90
N LEU A 45 -5.20 -9.25 -17.21
CA LEU A 45 -5.62 -10.29 -18.13
C LEU A 45 -4.89 -11.61 -17.85
N ALA A 46 -3.58 -11.56 -17.58
CA ALA A 46 -2.80 -12.73 -17.22
C ALA A 46 -3.19 -13.32 -15.86
N VAL A 47 -3.51 -12.50 -14.86
CA VAL A 47 -4.07 -13.01 -13.59
C VAL A 47 -5.39 -13.70 -13.84
N LYS A 48 -6.32 -13.07 -14.57
CA LYS A 48 -7.61 -13.70 -14.92
C LYS A 48 -7.44 -15.00 -15.72
N TRP A 49 -6.41 -15.07 -16.56
CA TRP A 49 -6.02 -16.30 -17.25
C TRP A 49 -5.68 -17.42 -16.27
N VAL A 50 -4.84 -17.15 -15.27
CA VAL A 50 -4.43 -18.13 -14.26
C VAL A 50 -5.63 -18.68 -13.48
N TYR A 51 -6.57 -17.81 -13.10
CA TYR A 51 -7.82 -18.21 -12.45
C TYR A 51 -8.72 -19.08 -13.34
N SER A 52 -8.67 -18.90 -14.66
CA SER A 52 -9.38 -19.76 -15.61
C SER A 52 -8.63 -21.06 -15.90
N ALA A 53 -7.29 -21.06 -15.81
CA ALA A 53 -6.45 -22.19 -16.17
C ALA A 53 -6.22 -23.19 -15.02
N ASP A 54 -6.32 -22.76 -13.77
CA ASP A 54 -5.92 -23.55 -12.61
C ASP A 54 -7.05 -23.74 -11.61
N ASN A 55 -7.55 -24.97 -11.53
CA ASN A 55 -8.67 -25.34 -10.65
C ASN A 55 -8.28 -25.42 -9.16
N THR A 56 -7.01 -25.21 -8.82
CA THR A 56 -6.56 -25.08 -7.43
C THR A 56 -6.59 -23.64 -6.91
N ILE A 57 -6.93 -22.68 -7.78
CA ILE A 57 -6.97 -21.25 -7.45
C ILE A 57 -8.43 -20.78 -7.34
N PHE A 58 -8.82 -20.28 -6.16
CA PHE A 58 -10.20 -19.95 -5.82
C PHE A 58 -10.51 -18.47 -5.95
N MET A 59 -11.63 -18.13 -6.60
CA MET A 59 -12.08 -16.74 -6.74
C MET A 59 -12.36 -16.09 -5.36
N PRO A 60 -11.80 -14.90 -5.09
CA PRO A 60 -12.15 -14.12 -3.90
C PRO A 60 -13.57 -13.53 -4.03
N TYR A 61 -14.13 -13.05 -2.91
CA TYR A 61 -15.45 -12.41 -2.88
C TYR A 61 -15.57 -11.21 -3.84
N LYS A 62 -14.48 -10.48 -4.08
CA LYS A 62 -14.43 -9.34 -5.03
C LYS A 62 -13.61 -9.71 -6.26
N ASP A 63 -14.20 -9.58 -7.45
CA ASP A 63 -13.48 -9.72 -8.72
C ASP A 63 -12.80 -8.40 -9.14
N ASN A 64 -11.70 -8.07 -8.47
CA ASN A 64 -10.80 -7.00 -8.90
C ASN A 64 -9.35 -7.42 -8.70
N LEU A 65 -8.44 -6.81 -9.46
CA LEU A 65 -7.03 -7.20 -9.49
C LEU A 65 -6.37 -7.23 -8.11
N GLN A 66 -6.69 -6.26 -7.24
CA GLN A 66 -6.14 -6.20 -5.89
C GLN A 66 -6.57 -7.41 -5.05
N ALA A 67 -7.85 -7.78 -5.11
CA ALA A 67 -8.40 -8.92 -4.40
C ALA A 67 -7.88 -10.25 -4.95
N LEU A 68 -7.77 -10.37 -6.29
CA LEU A 68 -7.25 -11.56 -6.95
C LEU A 68 -5.82 -11.86 -6.50
N ILE A 69 -4.89 -10.90 -6.59
CA ILE A 69 -3.50 -11.19 -6.23
C ILE A 69 -3.31 -11.48 -4.74
N HIS A 70 -4.20 -11.02 -3.85
CA HIS A 70 -4.10 -11.24 -2.41
C HIS A 70 -4.86 -12.46 -1.92
N GLU A 71 -5.62 -13.13 -2.78
CA GLU A 71 -6.30 -14.35 -2.42
C GLU A 71 -5.26 -15.44 -2.06
N PRO A 72 -5.43 -16.15 -0.93
CA PRO A 72 -4.43 -17.11 -0.43
C PRO A 72 -3.97 -18.15 -1.45
N SER A 73 -4.88 -18.81 -2.18
CA SER A 73 -4.50 -19.85 -3.15
C SER A 73 -3.66 -19.30 -4.31
N PHE A 74 -3.98 -18.09 -4.81
CA PHE A 74 -3.14 -17.42 -5.80
C PHE A 74 -1.78 -17.02 -5.20
N LYS A 75 -1.79 -16.37 -4.03
CA LYS A 75 -0.57 -15.87 -3.39
C LYS A 75 0.42 -16.98 -3.04
N PHE A 76 -0.06 -18.15 -2.65
CA PHE A 76 0.80 -19.30 -2.33
C PHE A 76 1.20 -20.10 -3.58
N ALA A 77 0.44 -20.00 -4.68
CA ALA A 77 0.81 -20.62 -5.95
C ALA A 77 2.00 -19.92 -6.61
N VAL A 78 2.05 -18.59 -6.52
CA VAL A 78 3.17 -17.75 -6.96
C VAL A 78 4.24 -17.74 -5.87
N ASP A 79 5.51 -17.93 -6.23
CA ASP A 79 6.58 -17.86 -5.22
C ASP A 79 6.64 -16.45 -4.60
N SER A 80 7.10 -16.37 -3.35
CA SER A 80 7.10 -15.10 -2.60
C SER A 80 7.92 -13.99 -3.26
N GLN A 81 9.00 -14.32 -3.99
CA GLN A 81 9.87 -13.31 -4.61
C GLN A 81 9.20 -12.67 -5.82
N THR A 82 8.56 -13.48 -6.66
CA THR A 82 7.74 -13.01 -7.79
C THR A 82 6.52 -12.26 -7.30
N TRP A 83 5.78 -12.83 -6.35
CA TRP A 83 4.53 -12.26 -5.85
C TRP A 83 4.73 -10.84 -5.31
N ASN A 84 5.82 -10.63 -4.57
CA ASN A 84 6.12 -9.33 -3.97
C ASN A 84 6.26 -8.20 -5.01
N LYS A 85 6.66 -8.50 -6.26
CA LYS A 85 6.81 -7.51 -7.33
C LYS A 85 5.48 -7.10 -7.96
N LEU A 86 4.45 -7.95 -7.89
CA LEU A 86 3.17 -7.76 -8.58
C LEU A 86 2.40 -6.50 -8.12
N PRO A 87 2.33 -6.17 -6.81
CA PRO A 87 1.70 -4.93 -6.34
C PRO A 87 2.25 -3.66 -6.99
N TYR A 88 3.51 -3.65 -7.42
CA TYR A 88 4.11 -2.48 -8.07
C TYR A 88 3.51 -2.20 -9.45
N ILE A 89 3.21 -3.23 -10.24
CA ILE A 89 2.55 -3.08 -11.54
C ILE A 89 1.21 -2.36 -11.35
N ILE A 90 0.46 -2.73 -10.31
CA ILE A 90 -0.83 -2.11 -9.95
C ILE A 90 -0.62 -0.66 -9.50
N LYS A 91 0.32 -0.42 -8.58
CA LYS A 91 0.63 0.92 -8.05
C LYS A 91 1.04 1.88 -9.17
N LEU A 92 1.98 1.49 -10.03
CA LEU A 92 2.49 2.34 -11.11
C LEU A 92 1.43 2.58 -12.18
N GLY A 93 0.67 1.55 -12.59
CA GLY A 93 -0.43 1.72 -13.53
C GLY A 93 -1.52 2.66 -13.00
N ASN A 94 -1.87 2.58 -11.72
CA ASN A 94 -2.82 3.52 -11.10
C ASN A 94 -2.25 4.95 -11.05
N LEU A 95 -0.95 5.10 -10.75
CA LEU A 95 -0.27 6.41 -10.76
C LEU A 95 -0.35 7.04 -12.16
N ALA A 96 -0.07 6.26 -13.22
CA ALA A 96 -0.09 6.72 -14.60
C ALA A 96 -1.49 7.13 -15.11
N VAL A 97 -2.56 6.48 -14.64
CA VAL A 97 -3.94 6.84 -15.05
C VAL A 97 -4.47 8.04 -14.27
N HIS A 98 -4.20 8.12 -12.97
CA HIS A 98 -4.95 9.00 -12.08
C HIS A 98 -4.19 10.24 -11.62
N THR A 99 -2.89 10.38 -11.90
CA THR A 99 -2.10 11.53 -11.45
C THR A 99 -1.45 12.26 -12.62
N GLU A 100 -1.28 13.58 -12.50
CA GLU A 100 -0.51 14.39 -13.44
C GLU A 100 1.02 14.22 -13.27
N LYS A 101 1.46 13.28 -12.41
CA LYS A 101 2.88 13.07 -12.13
C LYS A 101 3.52 12.34 -13.31
N ALA A 102 4.65 12.87 -13.77
CA ALA A 102 5.46 12.22 -14.79
C ALA A 102 5.95 10.85 -14.31
N ILE A 103 5.78 9.85 -15.17
CA ILE A 103 6.35 8.50 -15.00
C ILE A 103 7.69 8.46 -15.69
N ASP A 104 8.73 8.08 -14.97
CA ASP A 104 10.07 7.95 -15.52
C ASP A 104 10.19 6.66 -16.35
N ARG A 105 11.03 6.66 -17.38
CA ARG A 105 11.27 5.46 -18.21
C ARG A 105 11.71 4.26 -17.36
N SER A 106 12.57 4.48 -16.37
CA SER A 106 13.06 3.43 -15.47
C SER A 106 11.95 2.79 -14.62
N GLU A 107 10.94 3.55 -14.22
CA GLU A 107 9.78 3.05 -13.48
C GLU A 107 8.93 2.14 -14.37
N ALA A 108 8.64 2.59 -15.59
CA ALA A 108 7.91 1.80 -16.57
C ALA A 108 8.67 0.52 -16.99
N VAL A 109 9.99 0.59 -17.16
CA VAL A 109 10.84 -0.58 -17.41
C VAL A 109 10.75 -1.59 -16.27
N LEU A 110 10.73 -1.15 -15.00
CA LEU A 110 10.50 -2.11 -13.90
C LEU A 110 9.13 -2.77 -14.03
N SER A 111 8.07 -1.99 -14.29
CA SER A 111 6.74 -2.56 -14.39
C SER A 111 6.66 -3.62 -15.49
N LEU A 112 7.34 -3.40 -16.62
CA LEU A 112 7.47 -4.37 -17.70
C LEU A 112 8.30 -5.59 -17.29
N SER A 113 9.40 -5.39 -16.57
CA SER A 113 10.24 -6.49 -16.06
C SER A 113 9.48 -7.37 -15.06
N ALA A 114 8.69 -6.79 -14.16
CA ALA A 114 7.86 -7.53 -13.23
C ALA A 114 6.71 -8.27 -13.94
N LEU A 115 6.09 -7.63 -14.95
CA LEU A 115 5.11 -8.29 -15.81
C LEU A 115 5.75 -9.48 -16.54
N PHE A 116 6.93 -9.28 -17.14
CA PHE A 116 7.65 -10.32 -17.86
C PHE A 116 7.96 -11.52 -16.96
N GLU A 117 8.44 -11.29 -15.75
CA GLU A 117 8.69 -12.36 -14.77
C GLU A 117 7.42 -13.12 -14.41
N PHE A 118 6.29 -12.42 -14.22
CA PHE A 118 5.01 -13.07 -13.99
C PHE A 118 4.56 -13.91 -15.19
N ILE A 119 4.74 -13.42 -16.42
CA ILE A 119 4.42 -14.19 -17.62
C ILE A 119 5.35 -15.40 -17.76
N GLN A 120 6.65 -15.26 -17.44
CA GLN A 120 7.57 -16.40 -17.38
C GLN A 120 7.13 -17.43 -16.34
N TRP A 121 6.60 -17.01 -15.18
CA TRP A 121 6.04 -17.92 -14.18
C TRP A 121 4.78 -18.65 -14.71
N VAL A 122 3.92 -17.96 -15.47
CA VAL A 122 2.77 -18.57 -16.14
C VAL A 122 3.22 -19.60 -17.18
N ASP A 123 4.17 -19.25 -18.05
CA ASP A 123 4.73 -20.16 -19.06
C ASP A 123 5.46 -21.36 -18.42
N TYR A 124 6.19 -21.11 -17.34
CA TYR A 124 6.84 -22.14 -16.54
C TYR A 124 5.84 -23.17 -16.01
N CYS A 125 4.74 -22.71 -15.41
CA CYS A 125 3.73 -23.58 -14.80
C CYS A 125 2.88 -24.30 -15.85
N TYR A 126 2.45 -23.60 -16.91
CA TYR A 126 1.35 -24.07 -17.77
C TYR A 126 1.71 -24.16 -19.26
N GLY A 127 2.87 -23.64 -19.67
CA GLY A 127 3.31 -23.66 -21.06
C GLY A 127 3.79 -25.03 -21.50
N GLN A 128 3.48 -25.38 -22.76
CA GLN A 128 3.91 -26.66 -23.34
C GLN A 128 5.40 -26.66 -23.67
N ASN A 129 5.92 -25.55 -24.18
CA ASN A 129 7.30 -25.40 -24.67
C ASN A 129 8.04 -24.31 -23.88
N TYR A 130 8.00 -24.42 -22.55
CA TYR A 130 8.68 -23.46 -21.69
C TYR A 130 10.19 -23.44 -21.97
N GLU A 131 10.72 -22.24 -22.12
CA GLU A 131 12.15 -21.99 -22.08
C GLU A 131 12.41 -20.90 -21.05
N GLU A 132 13.47 -21.04 -20.27
CA GLU A 132 13.83 -20.01 -19.31
C GLU A 132 14.39 -18.79 -20.05
N ARG A 133 13.78 -17.63 -19.79
CA ARG A 133 14.09 -16.34 -20.40
C ARG A 133 14.22 -15.30 -19.30
N SER A 134 15.07 -14.32 -19.54
CA SER A 134 15.25 -13.16 -18.67
C SER A 134 14.89 -11.88 -19.40
N PHE A 135 14.34 -10.93 -18.66
CA PHE A 135 14.01 -9.61 -19.19
C PHE A 135 15.31 -8.86 -19.51
N ASP A 136 15.38 -8.29 -20.71
CA ASP A 136 16.52 -7.50 -21.19
C ASP A 136 16.04 -6.13 -21.66
N GLU A 137 16.47 -5.09 -20.96
CA GLU A 137 16.11 -3.70 -21.29
C GLU A 137 16.61 -3.28 -22.68
N ALA A 138 17.69 -3.88 -23.18
CA ALA A 138 18.23 -3.58 -24.51
C ALA A 138 17.35 -4.13 -25.66
N LYS A 139 16.44 -5.08 -25.36
CA LYS A 139 15.49 -5.65 -26.33
C LYS A 139 14.20 -4.84 -26.46
N ILE A 140 14.01 -3.83 -25.62
CA ILE A 140 12.84 -2.95 -25.69
C ILE A 140 12.85 -2.22 -27.06
N PRO A 141 11.77 -2.29 -27.85
CA PRO A 141 11.69 -1.62 -29.14
C PRO A 141 11.95 -0.11 -29.00
N ALA A 142 12.89 0.42 -29.79
CA ALA A 142 13.22 1.85 -29.79
C ALA A 142 12.29 2.68 -30.69
N GLU A 143 11.49 2.02 -31.53
CA GLU A 143 10.59 2.67 -32.48
C GLU A 143 9.42 3.33 -31.74
N LYS A 144 9.20 4.62 -32.01
CA LYS A 144 8.07 5.36 -31.46
C LYS A 144 6.81 5.02 -32.23
N VAL A 145 5.78 4.59 -31.51
CA VAL A 145 4.45 4.35 -32.04
C VAL A 145 3.72 5.70 -32.14
N ILE A 146 3.02 5.96 -33.24
CA ILE A 146 2.22 7.18 -33.37
C ILE A 146 1.01 7.04 -32.42
N LEU A 147 0.97 7.86 -31.38
CA LEU A 147 -0.14 7.92 -30.42
C LEU A 147 -1.10 9.03 -30.83
N ASP A 148 -2.37 8.66 -31.05
CA ASP A 148 -3.48 9.60 -31.22
C ASP A 148 -4.24 9.68 -29.88
N GLU A 149 -3.93 10.69 -29.06
CA GLU A 149 -4.48 10.85 -27.72
C GLU A 149 -6.01 10.99 -27.71
N ALA A 150 -6.61 11.47 -28.81
CA ALA A 150 -8.06 11.63 -28.95
C ALA A 150 -8.79 10.28 -29.05
N LYS A 151 -8.20 9.28 -29.74
CA LYS A 151 -8.78 7.93 -29.90
C LYS A 151 -8.72 7.08 -28.63
N ILE A 152 -7.89 7.45 -27.64
CA ILE A 152 -7.79 6.74 -26.36
C ILE A 152 -9.00 7.05 -25.47
N LYS A 153 -9.60 8.25 -25.59
CA LYS A 153 -10.78 8.68 -24.84
C LYS A 153 -12.12 8.23 -25.43
N GLU A 154 -12.17 7.91 -26.73
CA GLU A 154 -13.39 7.52 -27.45
C GLU A 154 -13.81 6.04 -27.22
N LYS A 155 -13.25 5.40 -26.19
CA LYS A 155 -13.17 3.94 -26.05
C LYS A 155 -14.37 3.27 -25.41
N ASP A 156 -15.47 3.97 -25.12
CA ASP A 156 -16.57 3.38 -24.34
C ASP A 156 -17.39 2.33 -25.13
N SER A 157 -17.49 2.43 -26.46
CA SER A 157 -18.16 1.42 -27.31
C SER A 157 -17.27 0.23 -27.71
N LEU A 158 -15.94 0.42 -27.74
CA LEU A 158 -14.95 -0.65 -27.94
C LEU A 158 -14.80 -1.53 -26.68
N ILE A 159 -15.17 -1.04 -25.50
CA ILE A 159 -15.09 -1.77 -24.25
C ILE A 159 -16.05 -2.96 -24.24
N GLU A 160 -17.32 -2.80 -24.62
CA GLU A 160 -18.31 -3.90 -24.65
C GLU A 160 -17.90 -5.02 -25.62
N GLN A 161 -17.41 -4.66 -26.82
CA GLN A 161 -16.95 -5.65 -27.81
C GLN A 161 -15.70 -6.41 -27.31
N LYS A 162 -14.77 -5.71 -26.66
CA LYS A 162 -13.59 -6.34 -26.06
C LYS A 162 -13.93 -7.18 -24.82
N GLU A 163 -14.98 -6.84 -24.07
CA GLU A 163 -15.44 -7.65 -22.94
C GLU A 163 -15.99 -9.01 -23.39
N ALA A 164 -16.79 -9.04 -24.45
CA ALA A 164 -17.29 -10.29 -25.03
C ALA A 164 -16.14 -11.20 -25.52
N GLU A 165 -15.13 -10.62 -26.17
CA GLU A 165 -13.93 -11.34 -26.61
C GLU A 165 -13.13 -11.90 -25.43
N ILE A 166 -12.93 -11.10 -24.37
CA ILE A 166 -12.26 -11.53 -23.14
C ILE A 166 -13.00 -12.70 -22.50
N LEU A 167 -14.34 -12.66 -22.43
CA LEU A 167 -15.15 -13.75 -21.89
C LEU A 167 -15.02 -15.03 -22.72
N ALA A 168 -15.03 -14.92 -24.05
CA ALA A 168 -14.85 -16.06 -24.94
C ALA A 168 -13.47 -16.71 -24.78
N LEU A 169 -12.41 -15.90 -24.72
CA LEU A 169 -11.05 -16.40 -24.49
C LEU A 169 -10.91 -17.06 -23.10
N ARG A 170 -11.54 -16.51 -22.06
CA ARG A 170 -11.56 -17.14 -20.73
C ARG A 170 -12.24 -18.51 -20.75
N ALA A 171 -13.38 -18.64 -21.46
CA ALA A 171 -14.07 -19.93 -21.59
C ALA A 171 -13.22 -20.96 -22.34
N GLN A 172 -12.42 -20.55 -23.34
CA GLN A 172 -11.48 -21.44 -24.01
C GLN A 172 -10.38 -21.93 -23.06
N VAL A 173 -9.85 -21.05 -22.21
CA VAL A 173 -8.83 -21.41 -21.20
C VAL A 173 -9.42 -22.34 -20.15
N GLU A 174 -10.64 -22.07 -19.69
CA GLU A 174 -11.37 -22.88 -18.71
C GLU A 174 -11.63 -24.30 -19.22
N ALA A 175 -11.90 -24.45 -20.52
CA ALA A 175 -12.03 -25.76 -21.17
C ALA A 175 -10.72 -26.59 -21.15
N MET A 176 -9.57 -25.95 -20.95
CA MET A 176 -8.26 -26.59 -20.83
C MET A 176 -7.76 -26.70 -19.38
N SER A 177 -8.55 -26.26 -18.40
CA SER A 177 -8.13 -26.11 -17.00
C SER A 177 -7.71 -27.43 -16.33
N GLU A 178 -8.42 -28.53 -16.59
CA GLU A 178 -8.08 -29.86 -16.04
C GLU A 178 -6.68 -30.30 -16.46
N ARG A 179 -6.35 -30.11 -17.75
CA ARG A 179 -5.03 -30.43 -18.32
C ARG A 179 -3.95 -29.56 -17.68
N PHE A 180 -4.14 -28.24 -17.67
CA PHE A 180 -3.18 -27.30 -17.10
C PHE A 180 -2.91 -27.57 -15.61
N THR A 181 -3.97 -27.87 -14.85
CA THR A 181 -3.87 -28.17 -13.43
C THR A 181 -3.07 -29.46 -13.18
N ALA A 182 -3.31 -30.50 -13.98
CA ALA A 182 -2.60 -31.77 -13.87
C ALA A 182 -1.12 -31.65 -14.23
N GLU A 183 -0.80 -30.99 -15.34
CA GLU A 183 0.56 -30.84 -15.86
C GLU A 183 1.45 -29.93 -14.97
N LYS A 184 0.85 -28.95 -14.26
CA LYS A 184 1.58 -28.00 -13.40
C LYS A 184 2.51 -28.66 -12.39
N THR A 185 2.07 -29.74 -11.73
CA THR A 185 2.90 -30.42 -10.72
C THR A 185 4.14 -31.04 -11.36
N GLN A 186 3.97 -31.72 -12.49
CA GLN A 186 5.07 -32.31 -13.26
C GLN A 186 6.03 -31.23 -13.77
N HIS A 187 5.50 -30.14 -14.34
CA HIS A 187 6.31 -29.02 -14.82
C HIS A 187 7.16 -28.41 -13.70
N LYS A 188 6.61 -28.27 -12.49
CA LYS A 188 7.35 -27.72 -11.34
C LYS A 188 8.51 -28.62 -10.87
N GLU A 189 8.40 -29.93 -11.07
CA GLU A 189 9.46 -30.88 -10.73
C GLU A 189 10.57 -30.95 -11.81
N GLU A 190 10.19 -30.84 -13.08
CA GLU A 190 11.11 -31.01 -14.22
C GLU A 190 11.82 -29.72 -14.64
N ARG A 191 11.25 -28.56 -14.32
CA ARG A 191 11.71 -27.26 -14.82
C ARG A 191 12.25 -26.39 -13.69
N GLN A 192 13.10 -25.43 -14.05
CA GLN A 192 13.55 -24.37 -13.15
C GLN A 192 12.89 -23.04 -13.52
N PHE A 193 12.72 -22.22 -12.48
CA PHE A 193 12.29 -20.84 -12.58
C PHE A 193 13.02 -20.05 -11.51
N ILE A 194 13.80 -19.06 -11.94
CA ILE A 194 14.61 -18.22 -11.05
C ILE A 194 14.02 -16.81 -11.04
N PRO A 195 13.34 -16.38 -9.96
CA PRO A 195 12.92 -15.00 -9.81
C PRO A 195 14.12 -14.06 -9.86
N GLY A 196 13.98 -12.90 -10.52
CA GLY A 196 15.07 -11.93 -10.57
C GLY A 196 15.36 -11.31 -9.19
N ASP A 197 16.59 -11.39 -8.68
CA ASP A 197 17.00 -10.61 -7.50
C ASP A 197 17.51 -9.24 -7.96
N ILE A 198 16.88 -8.17 -7.48
CA ILE A 198 17.35 -6.82 -7.77
C ILE A 198 18.29 -6.33 -6.66
N SER A 199 19.29 -5.53 -7.04
CA SER A 199 20.19 -4.91 -6.06
C SER A 199 19.44 -3.95 -5.14
N GLU A 200 20.03 -3.66 -3.98
CA GLU A 200 19.47 -2.71 -3.00
C GLU A 200 19.25 -1.33 -3.61
N PHE A 201 20.20 -0.88 -4.43
CA PHE A 201 20.09 0.34 -5.21
C PHE A 201 18.86 0.33 -6.13
N LEU A 202 18.60 -0.79 -6.80
CA LEU A 202 17.41 -0.94 -7.62
C LEU A 202 16.13 -1.00 -6.75
N THR A 203 16.14 -1.65 -5.59
CA THR A 203 15.01 -1.62 -4.64
C THR A 203 14.64 -0.20 -4.24
N ARG A 204 15.65 0.60 -3.92
CA ARG A 204 15.56 2.02 -3.56
C ARG A 204 14.92 2.85 -4.66
N LYS A 205 15.56 2.87 -5.84
CA LYS A 205 15.10 3.64 -7.00
C LYS A 205 13.73 3.24 -7.53
N LYS A 206 13.37 1.97 -7.35
CA LYS A 206 12.19 1.43 -8.01
C LYS A 206 10.95 1.36 -7.12
N TYR A 207 11.08 1.03 -5.85
CA TYR A 207 9.94 0.89 -4.94
C TYR A 207 9.84 2.06 -3.97
N ILE A 208 10.94 2.39 -3.29
CA ILE A 208 10.94 3.39 -2.22
C ILE A 208 10.72 4.79 -2.80
N ASP A 209 11.43 5.15 -3.87
CA ASP A 209 11.28 6.44 -4.56
C ASP A 209 9.83 6.66 -5.04
N VAL A 210 9.20 5.63 -5.61
CA VAL A 210 7.79 5.71 -6.08
C VAL A 210 6.83 5.90 -4.90
N ASP A 211 7.00 5.15 -3.82
CA ASP A 211 6.17 5.29 -2.62
C ASP A 211 6.33 6.68 -1.98
N LEU A 212 7.56 7.23 -1.96
CA LEU A 212 7.83 8.60 -1.50
C LEU A 212 7.16 9.64 -2.40
N LYS A 213 7.34 9.54 -3.72
CA LYS A 213 6.68 10.42 -4.70
C LYS A 213 5.16 10.38 -4.52
N LEU A 214 4.55 9.20 -4.33
CA LEU A 214 3.10 9.05 -4.11
C LEU A 214 2.59 9.81 -2.88
N LEU A 215 3.41 9.89 -1.83
CA LEU A 215 3.12 10.61 -0.58
C LEU A 215 3.44 12.11 -0.63
N GLY A 216 3.87 12.61 -1.80
CA GLY A 216 4.15 14.03 -2.02
C GLY A 216 5.56 14.47 -1.64
N TRP A 217 6.46 13.54 -1.36
CA TRP A 217 7.88 13.84 -1.19
C TRP A 217 8.55 14.16 -2.53
N VAL A 218 9.58 15.00 -2.48
CA VAL A 218 10.37 15.48 -3.60
C VAL A 218 11.85 15.12 -3.37
N LEU A 219 12.32 14.11 -4.09
CA LEU A 219 13.71 13.66 -4.07
C LEU A 219 14.64 14.81 -4.50
N GLY A 220 15.73 15.01 -3.76
CA GLY A 220 16.69 16.09 -3.99
C GLY A 220 16.27 17.44 -3.42
N ASP A 221 15.08 17.54 -2.81
CA ASP A 221 14.63 18.71 -2.06
C ASP A 221 14.39 18.33 -0.59
N ASP A 222 13.17 17.88 -0.28
CA ASP A 222 12.76 17.50 1.07
C ASP A 222 13.11 16.04 1.44
N VAL A 223 13.61 15.28 0.48
CA VAL A 223 14.26 13.99 0.70
C VAL A 223 15.70 14.07 0.19
N ARG A 224 16.66 13.77 1.07
CA ARG A 224 18.07 13.62 0.69
C ARG A 224 18.45 12.16 0.77
N GLU A 225 19.17 11.70 -0.25
CA GLU A 225 19.73 10.36 -0.35
C GLU A 225 21.19 10.37 0.09
N GLU A 226 21.71 9.25 0.59
CA GLU A 226 23.13 9.09 0.98
C GLU A 226 23.61 10.19 1.94
N VAL A 227 22.81 10.49 2.97
CA VAL A 227 23.13 11.59 3.88
C VAL A 227 24.30 11.19 4.78
N PRO A 228 25.44 11.89 4.72
CA PRO A 228 26.57 11.58 5.57
C PRO A 228 26.25 11.90 7.04
N VAL A 229 26.66 11.00 7.92
CA VAL A 229 26.56 11.16 9.38
C VAL A 229 27.91 10.87 10.04
N GLU A 230 28.18 11.56 11.15
CA GLU A 230 29.42 11.45 11.92
C GLU A 230 29.17 10.85 13.30
N GLY A 231 30.18 10.13 13.82
CA GLY A 231 30.13 9.44 15.10
C GLY A 231 29.61 8.00 15.03
N MET A 232 29.65 7.38 13.85
CA MET A 232 29.32 5.96 13.70
C MET A 232 30.36 5.07 14.40
N PRO A 233 29.94 3.94 15.01
CA PRO A 233 30.86 3.00 15.68
C PRO A 233 31.57 2.09 14.66
N ASN A 234 32.28 2.69 13.71
CA ASN A 234 33.11 2.02 12.72
C ASN A 234 34.48 2.72 12.63
N PRO A 235 35.49 2.10 11.97
CA PRO A 235 36.85 2.65 11.93
C PRO A 235 36.94 4.09 11.39
N GLU A 236 36.04 4.46 10.48
CA GLU A 236 36.03 5.78 9.84
C GLU A 236 35.25 6.84 10.64
N GLY A 237 34.46 6.42 11.63
CA GLY A 237 33.55 7.31 12.36
C GLY A 237 32.42 7.88 11.50
N LYS A 238 32.22 7.38 10.28
CA LYS A 238 31.32 7.94 9.26
C LYS A 238 30.32 6.91 8.78
N GLY A 239 29.13 7.35 8.41
CA GLY A 239 28.12 6.52 7.75
C GLY A 239 27.28 7.32 6.76
N TYR A 240 26.46 6.62 5.99
CA TYR A 240 25.59 7.21 4.99
C TYR A 240 24.18 6.63 5.17
N VAL A 241 23.22 7.51 5.45
CA VAL A 241 21.82 7.13 5.63
C VAL A 241 21.16 7.09 4.26
N ASP A 242 20.49 5.99 3.91
CA ASP A 242 19.92 5.82 2.57
C ASP A 242 18.97 6.96 2.20
N TYR A 243 18.07 7.34 3.13
CA TYR A 243 17.22 8.52 2.99
C TYR A 243 17.02 9.24 4.32
N VAL A 244 17.01 10.58 4.26
CA VAL A 244 16.50 11.43 5.34
C VAL A 244 15.41 12.34 4.78
N LEU A 245 14.28 12.34 5.49
CA LEU A 245 13.06 13.05 5.15
C LEU A 245 12.98 14.30 6.02
N TYR A 246 12.98 15.48 5.41
CA TYR A 246 13.08 16.76 6.11
C TYR A 246 11.74 17.49 6.23
N GLY A 247 11.56 18.14 7.37
CA GLY A 247 10.46 19.07 7.61
C GLY A 247 10.65 20.38 6.87
N LYS A 248 9.62 21.23 6.88
CA LYS A 248 9.71 22.59 6.33
C LYS A 248 10.72 23.47 7.06
N ASP A 249 11.05 23.10 8.30
CA ASP A 249 12.05 23.73 9.16
C ASP A 249 13.48 23.25 8.87
N GLY A 250 13.68 22.37 7.88
CA GLY A 250 14.99 21.82 7.52
C GLY A 250 15.52 20.77 8.50
N LEU A 251 14.71 20.34 9.47
CA LEU A 251 15.11 19.34 10.48
C LEU A 251 14.58 17.95 10.12
N PRO A 252 15.30 16.86 10.49
CA PRO A 252 14.94 15.51 10.07
C PRO A 252 13.66 15.05 10.76
N LEU A 253 12.65 14.66 9.97
CA LEU A 253 11.41 14.06 10.45
C LEU A 253 11.53 12.54 10.54
N ALA A 254 12.16 11.92 9.55
CA ALA A 254 12.41 10.49 9.54
C ALA A 254 13.70 10.15 8.79
N LEU A 255 14.21 8.96 9.08
CA LEU A 255 15.19 8.27 8.25
C LEU A 255 14.61 6.97 7.71
N ILE A 256 15.11 6.51 6.58
CA ILE A 256 14.77 5.21 5.99
C ILE A 256 16.07 4.46 5.78
N GLU A 257 16.14 3.25 6.34
CA GLU A 257 17.17 2.25 6.07
C GLU A 257 16.59 1.22 5.11
N ALA A 258 17.18 1.12 3.93
CA ALA A 258 16.76 0.21 2.88
C ALA A 258 17.53 -1.12 2.97
N LYS A 259 16.91 -2.18 2.45
CA LYS A 259 17.54 -3.46 2.18
C LYS A 259 17.09 -3.96 0.82
N ARG A 260 17.86 -4.89 0.25
CA ARG A 260 17.43 -5.67 -0.93
C ARG A 260 16.03 -6.27 -0.70
N THR A 261 15.24 -6.35 -1.77
CA THR A 261 13.89 -6.95 -1.76
C THR A 261 13.85 -8.36 -1.17
N SER A 262 14.93 -9.13 -1.36
CA SER A 262 15.08 -10.51 -0.89
C SER A 262 15.51 -10.64 0.58
N LYS A 263 15.74 -9.54 1.29
CA LYS A 263 16.21 -9.54 2.69
C LYS A 263 15.14 -9.04 3.65
N ASP A 264 15.17 -9.55 4.88
CA ASP A 264 14.33 -9.05 5.97
C ASP A 264 14.76 -7.62 6.35
N PRO A 265 13.86 -6.62 6.29
CA PRO A 265 14.16 -5.24 6.66
C PRO A 265 14.62 -5.07 8.11
N LYS A 266 14.23 -5.98 9.02
CA LYS A 266 14.58 -5.88 10.44
C LYS A 266 16.08 -5.98 10.70
N ILE A 267 16.85 -6.57 9.77
CA ILE A 267 18.31 -6.64 9.87
C ILE A 267 18.91 -5.22 9.95
N GLY A 268 18.30 -4.23 9.31
CA GLY A 268 18.73 -2.82 9.35
C GLY A 268 18.38 -2.07 10.65
N THR A 269 17.64 -2.67 11.59
CA THR A 269 17.09 -1.95 12.76
C THR A 269 18.19 -1.34 13.65
N HIS A 270 19.27 -2.08 13.90
CA HIS A 270 20.39 -1.57 14.70
C HIS A 270 21.10 -0.41 14.00
N GLN A 271 21.34 -0.54 12.69
CA GLN A 271 21.97 0.50 11.88
C GLN A 271 21.13 1.78 11.83
N ALA A 272 19.82 1.64 11.61
CA ALA A 272 18.87 2.74 11.66
C ALA A 272 18.93 3.50 13.00
N LYS A 273 19.06 2.79 14.13
CA LYS A 273 19.21 3.42 15.45
C LYS A 273 20.50 4.23 15.58
N LEU A 274 21.62 3.67 15.15
CA LEU A 274 22.91 4.37 15.17
C LEU A 274 22.88 5.64 14.30
N TYR A 275 22.23 5.57 13.13
CA TYR A 275 22.03 6.73 12.27
C TYR A 275 21.14 7.79 12.91
N ALA A 276 20.06 7.39 13.58
CA ALA A 276 19.23 8.32 14.32
C ALA A 276 20.03 8.99 15.46
N ASP A 277 20.91 8.26 16.16
CA ASP A 277 21.75 8.80 17.25
C ASP A 277 22.72 9.87 16.71
N CYS A 278 23.29 9.63 15.52
CA CYS A 278 24.16 10.59 14.86
C CYS A 278 23.38 11.83 14.39
N LEU A 279 22.24 11.64 13.71
CA LEU A 279 21.39 12.74 13.25
C LEU A 279 20.90 13.61 14.42
N GLU A 280 20.47 12.99 15.53
CA GLU A 280 20.04 13.72 16.71
C GLU A 280 21.17 14.57 17.30
N ARG A 281 22.40 14.07 17.34
CA ARG A 281 23.56 14.85 17.78
C ARG A 281 23.85 16.02 16.85
N MET A 282 23.71 15.81 15.53
CA MET A 282 24.02 16.81 14.50
C MET A 282 22.94 17.90 14.41
N THR A 283 21.66 17.55 14.59
CA THR A 283 20.54 18.46 14.31
C THR A 283 19.68 18.79 15.53
N GLY A 284 19.93 18.15 16.68
CA GLY A 284 19.12 18.31 17.89
C GLY A 284 17.72 17.69 17.82
N ARG A 285 17.42 16.87 16.79
CA ARG A 285 16.11 16.22 16.62
C ARG A 285 16.27 14.74 16.35
N ARG A 286 15.67 13.91 17.21
CA ARG A 286 15.49 12.47 16.97
C ARG A 286 14.51 12.24 15.80
N PRO A 287 14.92 11.64 14.66
CA PRO A 287 13.97 11.28 13.60
C PRO A 287 13.10 10.08 13.99
N ILE A 288 12.02 9.84 13.23
CA ILE A 288 11.32 8.54 13.19
C ILE A 288 12.12 7.57 12.32
N LEU A 289 12.23 6.30 12.72
CA LEU A 289 13.04 5.33 11.99
C LEU A 289 12.14 4.43 11.15
N PHE A 290 12.48 4.27 9.88
CA PHE A 290 11.91 3.24 9.02
C PHE A 290 12.98 2.25 8.59
N THR A 291 12.62 0.97 8.53
CA THR A 291 13.38 -0.04 7.79
C THR A 291 12.47 -0.66 6.73
N THR A 292 12.97 -0.81 5.50
CA THR A 292 12.15 -1.34 4.40
C THR A 292 12.96 -2.09 3.36
N ASN A 293 12.33 -3.05 2.69
CA ASN A 293 12.87 -3.70 1.50
C ASN A 293 12.02 -3.41 0.24
N GLY A 294 11.20 -2.36 0.28
CA GLY A 294 10.24 -2.00 -0.77
C GLY A 294 8.89 -2.74 -0.69
N PHE A 295 8.81 -3.85 0.04
CA PHE A 295 7.59 -4.66 0.19
C PHE A 295 7.07 -4.69 1.62
N GLU A 296 7.97 -4.90 2.56
CA GLU A 296 7.72 -4.81 3.98
C GLU A 296 8.37 -3.54 4.53
N THR A 297 7.61 -2.80 5.32
CA THR A 297 8.10 -1.60 5.98
C THR A 297 7.81 -1.70 7.47
N TYR A 298 8.82 -1.40 8.28
CA TYR A 298 8.73 -1.29 9.72
C TYR A 298 8.97 0.15 10.14
N LEU A 299 8.19 0.60 11.12
CA LEU A 299 8.36 1.89 11.78
C LEU A 299 8.82 1.66 13.20
N TRP A 300 9.74 2.49 13.66
CA TRP A 300 10.15 2.57 15.06
C TRP A 300 10.25 4.04 15.49
N ASP A 301 9.41 4.43 16.45
CA ASP A 301 9.61 5.65 17.24
C ASP A 301 10.17 5.21 18.58
N ASP A 302 11.50 5.12 18.67
CA ASP A 302 12.21 4.51 19.79
C ASP A 302 12.09 5.29 21.10
N LEU A 303 11.49 6.48 21.07
CA LEU A 303 11.13 7.26 22.25
C LEU A 303 9.73 6.94 22.79
N THR A 304 8.82 6.43 21.97
CA THR A 304 7.40 6.32 22.34
C THR A 304 6.76 4.95 22.13
N SER A 305 7.35 4.07 21.31
CA SER A 305 6.75 2.77 21.02
C SER A 305 7.74 1.75 20.47
N PRO A 306 7.47 0.44 20.66
CA PRO A 306 8.27 -0.61 20.02
C PRO A 306 8.13 -0.58 18.50
N GLN A 307 9.12 -1.14 17.80
CA GLN A 307 9.08 -1.32 16.35
C GLN A 307 7.87 -2.14 15.92
N ARG A 308 7.24 -1.76 14.81
CA ARG A 308 6.07 -2.46 14.26
C ARG A 308 6.02 -2.41 12.74
N LYS A 309 5.36 -3.39 12.13
CA LYS A 309 5.07 -3.39 10.69
C LYS A 309 4.03 -2.29 10.37
N VAL A 310 4.24 -1.59 9.27
CA VAL A 310 3.33 -0.57 8.70
C VAL A 310 3.10 -0.87 7.22
N SER A 311 2.03 -0.30 6.65
CA SER A 311 1.70 -0.49 5.23
C SER A 311 2.57 0.36 4.28
N GLY A 312 3.40 1.25 4.81
CA GLY A 312 4.33 2.06 4.02
C GLY A 312 4.92 3.20 4.84
N ILE A 313 5.75 4.00 4.17
CA ILE A 313 6.28 5.28 4.69
C ILE A 313 5.12 6.28 4.85
N PHE A 314 5.32 7.30 5.69
CA PHE A 314 4.29 8.29 5.99
C PHE A 314 4.51 9.61 5.22
N SER A 315 3.44 10.38 5.06
CA SER A 315 3.52 11.70 4.44
C SER A 315 4.28 12.70 5.32
N LYS A 316 4.76 13.81 4.75
CA LYS A 316 5.41 14.89 5.51
C LYS A 316 4.53 15.42 6.64
N ALA A 317 3.24 15.62 6.36
CA ALA A 317 2.28 16.11 7.36
C ALA A 317 2.10 15.12 8.52
N ASP A 318 2.03 13.83 8.22
CA ASP A 318 1.90 12.79 9.25
C ASP A 318 3.15 12.66 10.11
N LEU A 319 4.34 12.69 9.51
CA LEU A 319 5.59 12.65 10.27
C LEU A 319 5.76 13.90 11.14
N GLN A 320 5.42 15.08 10.61
CA GLN A 320 5.43 16.32 11.40
C GLN A 320 4.46 16.22 12.60
N LYS A 321 3.26 15.68 12.37
CA LYS A 321 2.27 15.43 13.42
C LYS A 321 2.83 14.50 14.50
N LEU A 322 3.51 13.41 14.12
CA LEU A 322 4.15 12.49 15.07
C LEU A 322 5.29 13.14 15.87
N ILE A 323 6.16 13.91 15.23
CA ILE A 323 7.24 14.64 15.92
C ILE A 323 6.66 15.65 16.92
N ASN A 324 5.67 16.45 16.50
CA ASN A 324 5.05 17.44 17.37
C ASN A 324 4.43 16.80 18.63
N ARG A 325 3.81 15.62 18.48
CA ARG A 325 3.18 14.89 19.58
C ARG A 325 4.12 14.54 20.73
N ARG A 326 5.41 14.31 20.46
CA ARG A 326 6.37 14.02 21.53
C ARG A 326 6.42 15.12 22.59
N SER A 327 6.13 16.36 22.21
CA SER A 327 6.06 17.52 23.13
C SER A 327 4.65 17.89 23.60
N GLN A 328 3.62 17.44 22.88
CA GLN A 328 2.22 17.83 23.14
C GLN A 328 1.44 16.85 24.02
N ARG A 329 1.91 15.60 24.14
CA ARG A 329 1.25 14.58 24.95
C ARG A 329 1.26 14.99 26.42
N LYS A 330 0.08 14.90 27.04
CA LYS A 330 -0.13 15.09 28.48
C LYS A 330 -0.33 13.74 29.15
N ALA A 331 -0.13 13.66 30.45
CA ALA A 331 -0.49 12.46 31.20
C ALA A 331 -2.01 12.25 31.13
N LEU A 332 -2.47 11.11 30.60
CA LEU A 332 -3.89 10.86 30.34
C LEU A 332 -4.70 10.75 31.62
N ASN A 333 -4.08 10.29 32.72
CA ASN A 333 -4.69 10.27 34.05
C ASN A 333 -5.08 11.68 34.56
N GLU A 334 -4.37 12.73 34.14
CA GLU A 334 -4.65 14.13 34.48
C GLU A 334 -5.75 14.76 33.61
N ILE A 335 -6.10 14.13 32.49
CA ILE A 335 -7.21 14.59 31.64
C ILE A 335 -8.53 14.15 32.29
N PRO A 336 -9.38 15.07 32.78
CA PRO A 336 -10.65 14.70 33.40
C PRO A 336 -11.61 14.15 32.34
N ILE A 337 -12.37 13.10 32.68
CA ILE A 337 -13.46 12.60 31.83
C ILE A 337 -14.65 13.54 32.02
N ASP A 338 -15.23 14.04 30.93
CA ASP A 338 -16.39 14.92 31.00
C ASP A 338 -17.66 14.14 31.35
N ASP A 339 -18.23 14.42 32.51
CA ASP A 339 -19.46 13.80 33.02
C ASP A 339 -20.68 14.11 32.15
N LYS A 340 -20.65 15.18 31.33
CA LYS A 340 -21.69 15.48 30.34
C LYS A 340 -21.74 14.43 29.23
N ILE A 341 -20.60 13.81 28.94
CA ILE A 341 -20.50 12.72 27.97
C ILE A 341 -20.72 11.39 28.70
N THR A 342 -19.95 11.14 29.77
CA THR A 342 -19.89 9.84 30.45
C THR A 342 -19.94 9.98 31.96
N ASP A 343 -21.06 9.59 32.56
CA ASP A 343 -21.33 9.64 34.01
C ASP A 343 -21.29 8.27 34.70
N ARG A 344 -21.29 7.17 33.94
CA ARG A 344 -21.32 5.80 34.49
C ARG A 344 -19.92 5.29 34.85
N TYR A 345 -19.77 4.74 36.05
CA TYR A 345 -18.47 4.31 36.59
C TYR A 345 -17.74 3.30 35.68
N TYR A 346 -18.44 2.28 35.17
CA TYR A 346 -17.83 1.24 34.32
C TYR A 346 -17.34 1.78 32.97
N GLN A 347 -17.97 2.84 32.45
CA GLN A 347 -17.51 3.50 31.22
C GLN A 347 -16.22 4.30 31.51
N LYS A 348 -16.17 4.98 32.65
CA LYS A 348 -14.97 5.70 33.10
C LYS A 348 -13.80 4.75 33.33
N GLU A 349 -14.05 3.62 34.00
CA GLU A 349 -13.04 2.56 34.19
C GLU A 349 -12.52 2.01 32.86
N ALA A 350 -13.41 1.72 31.91
CA ALA A 350 -13.02 1.27 30.57
C ALA A 350 -12.14 2.32 29.83
N ILE A 351 -12.52 3.60 29.91
CA ILE A 351 -11.74 4.69 29.29
C ILE A 351 -10.36 4.79 29.93
N ARG A 352 -10.27 4.72 31.26
CA ARG A 352 -8.99 4.77 31.98
C ARG A 352 -8.09 3.58 31.64
N ALA A 353 -8.64 2.37 31.60
CA ALA A 353 -7.89 1.18 31.20
C ALA A 353 -7.31 1.30 29.78
N VAL A 354 -8.06 1.87 28.83
CA VAL A 354 -7.54 2.13 27.48
C VAL A 354 -6.47 3.23 27.50
N CYS A 355 -6.65 4.29 28.28
CA CYS A 355 -5.63 5.34 28.43
C CYS A 355 -4.31 4.78 28.95
N ASP A 356 -4.33 4.00 30.03
CA ASP A 356 -3.13 3.38 30.61
C ASP A 356 -2.44 2.44 29.61
N SER A 357 -3.23 1.69 28.83
CA SER A 357 -2.74 0.83 27.76
C SER A 357 -2.04 1.63 26.64
N VAL A 358 -2.61 2.77 26.25
CA VAL A 358 -2.01 3.67 25.24
C VAL A 358 -0.71 4.29 25.73
N GLU A 359 -0.63 4.72 26.99
CA GLU A 359 0.59 5.32 27.57
C GLU A 359 1.75 4.33 27.68
N THR A 360 1.44 3.05 27.88
CA THR A 360 2.43 1.96 27.88
C THR A 360 2.81 1.47 26.47
N GLY A 361 2.31 2.13 25.42
CA GLY A 361 2.68 1.89 24.03
C GLY A 361 1.85 0.80 23.33
N HIS A 362 0.84 0.24 23.99
CA HIS A 362 -0.09 -0.68 23.34
C HIS A 362 -0.99 0.10 22.36
N ARG A 363 -1.25 -0.50 21.20
CA ARG A 363 -2.01 0.12 20.10
C ARG A 363 -3.34 -0.55 19.79
N LYS A 364 -3.68 -1.61 20.52
CA LYS A 364 -4.90 -2.40 20.33
C LYS A 364 -5.52 -2.63 21.69
N SER A 365 -6.81 -2.37 21.80
CA SER A 365 -7.61 -2.61 22.99
C SER A 365 -8.94 -3.22 22.56
N LEU A 366 -9.44 -4.19 23.32
CA LEU A 366 -10.75 -4.81 23.11
C LEU A 366 -11.62 -4.48 24.32
N LEU A 367 -12.73 -3.79 24.10
CA LEU A 367 -13.75 -3.52 25.11
C LEU A 367 -14.95 -4.42 24.87
N VAL A 368 -15.23 -5.32 25.83
CA VAL A 368 -16.41 -6.17 25.79
C VAL A 368 -17.51 -5.51 26.61
N MET A 369 -18.56 -5.05 25.92
CA MET A 369 -19.66 -4.30 26.50
C MET A 369 -20.99 -4.88 26.05
N ALA A 370 -21.92 -5.13 26.99
CA ALA A 370 -23.25 -5.61 26.65
C ALA A 370 -24.04 -4.56 25.87
N THR A 371 -24.92 -4.99 24.96
CA THR A 371 -25.79 -4.09 24.19
C THR A 371 -26.62 -3.20 25.12
N GLY A 372 -26.74 -1.90 24.81
CA GLY A 372 -27.45 -0.92 25.64
C GLY A 372 -26.63 -0.31 26.78
N THR A 373 -25.42 -0.79 27.06
CA THR A 373 -24.54 -0.19 28.10
C THR A 373 -23.84 1.10 27.65
N GLY A 374 -24.03 1.52 26.40
CA GLY A 374 -23.54 2.80 25.87
C GLY A 374 -22.16 2.74 25.22
N LYS A 375 -21.93 1.79 24.30
CA LYS A 375 -20.67 1.63 23.54
C LYS A 375 -20.26 2.93 22.84
N THR A 376 -21.18 3.56 22.10
CA THR A 376 -20.93 4.81 21.37
C THR A 376 -20.59 5.99 22.29
N ARG A 377 -21.22 6.04 23.47
CA ARG A 377 -20.93 7.05 24.50
C ARG A 377 -19.50 6.88 25.04
N THR A 378 -19.12 5.66 25.41
CA THR A 378 -17.75 5.33 25.84
C THR A 378 -16.73 5.68 24.75
N ALA A 379 -17.01 5.33 23.49
CA ALA A 379 -16.16 5.65 22.34
C ALA A 379 -15.98 7.16 22.10
N SER A 380 -17.06 7.94 22.23
CA SER A 380 -17.02 9.42 22.11
C SER A 380 -16.16 10.04 23.20
N SER A 381 -16.33 9.58 24.44
CA SER A 381 -15.60 10.08 25.60
C SER A 381 -14.11 9.70 25.57
N LEU A 382 -13.79 8.48 25.11
CA LEU A 382 -12.40 8.07 24.86
C LEU A 382 -11.76 8.96 23.79
N THR A 383 -12.49 9.26 22.70
CA THR A 383 -12.00 10.15 21.63
C THR A 383 -11.69 11.54 22.17
N ASP A 384 -12.56 12.09 23.02
CA ASP A 384 -12.34 13.39 23.67
C ASP A 384 -11.08 13.38 24.55
N VAL A 385 -10.96 12.41 25.46
CA VAL A 385 -9.83 12.31 26.40
C VAL A 385 -8.50 12.20 25.65
N LEU A 386 -8.42 11.30 24.66
CA LEU A 386 -7.21 11.12 23.86
C LEU A 386 -6.87 12.36 23.01
N SER A 387 -7.88 13.07 22.52
CA SER A 387 -7.72 14.31 21.75
C SER A 387 -7.17 15.45 22.62
N ARG A 388 -7.80 15.71 23.78
CA ARG A 388 -7.34 16.73 24.74
C ARG A 388 -5.99 16.39 25.38
N GLY A 389 -5.67 15.10 25.46
CA GLY A 389 -4.36 14.59 25.87
C GLY A 389 -3.27 14.70 24.80
N GLY A 390 -3.60 15.09 23.57
CA GLY A 390 -2.62 15.25 22.47
C GLY A 390 -2.18 13.93 21.82
N TYR A 391 -2.88 12.82 22.04
CA TYR A 391 -2.52 11.52 21.47
C TYR A 391 -3.08 11.32 20.06
N ILE A 392 -4.24 11.91 19.78
CA ILE A 392 -4.96 11.73 18.51
C ILE A 392 -5.41 13.07 17.93
N THR A 393 -5.58 13.11 16.62
CA THR A 393 -6.12 14.27 15.90
C THR A 393 -7.26 13.84 14.99
N ASN A 394 -7.07 12.71 14.30
CA ASN A 394 -8.04 12.13 13.38
C ASN A 394 -8.51 10.76 13.87
N THR A 395 -9.82 10.56 13.89
CA THR A 395 -10.48 9.33 14.31
C THR A 395 -11.31 8.75 13.18
N LEU A 396 -11.24 7.44 12.97
CA LEU A 396 -12.13 6.70 12.10
C LEU A 396 -13.06 5.83 12.93
N PHE A 397 -14.37 5.96 12.73
CA PHE A 397 -15.39 5.06 13.25
C PHE A 397 -15.92 4.16 12.13
N LEU A 398 -15.79 2.84 12.33
CA LEU A 398 -16.26 1.81 11.40
C LEU A 398 -17.41 1.02 12.01
N ALA A 399 -18.47 0.83 11.23
CA ALA A 399 -19.56 -0.09 11.54
C ALA A 399 -20.02 -0.83 10.29
N ASP A 400 -20.62 -2.00 10.46
CA ASP A 400 -21.02 -2.85 9.33
C ASP A 400 -22.17 -2.25 8.50
N ARG A 401 -23.17 -1.66 9.17
CA ARG A 401 -24.40 -1.19 8.51
C ARG A 401 -24.49 0.33 8.44
N THR A 402 -25.02 0.84 7.34
CA THR A 402 -25.22 2.29 7.10
C THR A 402 -26.04 2.98 8.18
N ALA A 403 -27.06 2.32 8.72
CA ALA A 403 -27.89 2.83 9.82
C ALA A 403 -27.08 3.04 11.11
N LEU A 404 -26.18 2.09 11.44
CA LEU A 404 -25.31 2.19 12.62
C LEU A 404 -24.29 3.32 12.46
N VAL A 405 -23.72 3.48 11.26
CA VAL A 405 -22.82 4.60 10.94
C VAL A 405 -23.52 5.95 11.14
N LYS A 406 -24.78 6.07 10.66
CA LYS A 406 -25.56 7.30 10.83
C LYS A 406 -25.85 7.58 12.30
N GLN A 407 -26.29 6.57 13.05
CA GLN A 407 -26.58 6.70 14.48
C GLN A 407 -25.33 7.10 15.27
N ALA A 408 -24.20 6.46 15.02
CA ALA A 408 -22.94 6.80 15.68
C ALA A 408 -22.50 8.24 15.38
N LYS A 409 -22.66 8.71 14.14
CA LYS A 409 -22.36 10.10 13.78
C LYS A 409 -23.24 11.09 14.55
N ASP A 410 -24.54 10.81 14.63
CA ASP A 410 -25.49 11.69 15.32
C ASP A 410 -25.20 11.72 16.84
N ASP A 411 -24.85 10.58 17.44
CA ASP A 411 -24.40 10.50 18.84
C ASP A 411 -23.11 11.32 19.06
N PHE A 412 -22.08 11.13 18.23
CA PHE A 412 -20.83 11.91 18.33
C PHE A 412 -21.07 13.41 18.15
N LYS A 413 -22.01 13.81 17.28
CA LYS A 413 -22.39 15.23 17.12
C LYS A 413 -22.97 15.81 18.40
N ASN A 414 -23.76 15.04 19.13
CA ASN A 414 -24.34 15.47 20.39
C ASN A 414 -23.30 15.56 21.51
N TYR A 415 -22.36 14.61 21.58
CA TYR A 415 -21.36 14.55 22.63
C TYR A 415 -20.14 15.44 22.38
N LEU A 416 -19.75 15.66 21.11
CA LEU A 416 -18.56 16.39 20.68
C LEU A 416 -18.91 17.49 19.66
N PRO A 417 -19.72 18.50 20.04
CA PRO A 417 -20.27 19.48 19.10
C PRO A 417 -19.20 20.33 18.40
N ASP A 418 -18.03 20.51 19.03
CA ASP A 418 -16.92 21.32 18.50
C ASP A 418 -16.00 20.54 17.54
N MET A 419 -16.22 19.24 17.36
CA MET A 419 -15.42 18.43 16.44
C MET A 419 -16.10 18.35 15.07
N SER A 420 -15.32 18.63 14.01
CA SER A 420 -15.76 18.41 12.63
C SER A 420 -16.01 16.92 12.37
N LEU A 421 -17.18 16.57 11.82
CA LEU A 421 -17.61 15.19 11.56
C LEU A 421 -17.91 14.97 10.07
N CYS A 422 -17.46 13.85 9.52
CA CYS A 422 -17.74 13.44 8.16
C CYS A 422 -18.34 12.03 8.11
N ASN A 423 -19.41 11.84 7.34
CA ASN A 423 -19.92 10.51 7.03
C ASN A 423 -19.70 10.24 5.55
N LEU A 424 -18.80 9.31 5.23
CA LEU A 424 -18.41 9.01 3.84
C LEU A 424 -19.56 8.44 3.00
N LEU A 425 -20.65 7.97 3.62
CA LEU A 425 -21.84 7.46 2.93
C LEU A 425 -22.75 8.57 2.40
N SER A 426 -22.77 9.72 3.06
CA SER A 426 -23.77 10.79 2.81
C SER A 426 -23.17 12.17 2.53
N ASN A 427 -21.88 12.37 2.81
CA ASN A 427 -21.20 13.65 2.63
C ASN A 427 -19.88 13.42 1.87
N LYS A 428 -19.74 13.97 0.66
CA LYS A 428 -18.50 13.88 -0.13
C LYS A 428 -17.58 15.10 0.07
N ASP A 429 -18.02 16.14 0.78
CA ASP A 429 -17.37 17.46 0.67
C ASP A 429 -16.44 17.83 1.83
N ASP A 430 -16.63 17.33 3.06
CA ASP A 430 -15.68 17.57 4.16
C ASP A 430 -14.94 16.29 4.58
N LYS A 431 -14.17 15.72 3.66
CA LYS A 431 -13.33 14.55 3.95
C LYS A 431 -12.12 14.87 4.84
N ASN A 432 -11.90 16.15 5.18
CA ASN A 432 -10.83 16.63 6.05
C ASN A 432 -11.27 16.71 7.53
N ALA A 433 -12.50 16.29 7.84
CA ALA A 433 -13.01 16.26 9.20
C ALA A 433 -12.16 15.40 10.14
N ARG A 434 -12.00 15.88 11.37
CA ARG A 434 -11.33 15.17 12.48
C ARG A 434 -11.93 13.80 12.80
N ILE A 435 -13.25 13.62 12.65
CA ILE A 435 -13.89 12.32 12.89
C ILE A 435 -14.62 11.87 11.64
N VAL A 436 -14.21 10.73 11.10
CA VAL A 436 -14.76 10.14 9.88
C VAL A 436 -15.53 8.87 10.22
N PHE A 437 -16.75 8.76 9.71
CA PHE A 437 -17.67 7.63 9.90
C PHE A 437 -17.84 6.91 8.56
N SER A 438 -17.69 5.59 8.55
CA SER A 438 -17.80 4.80 7.32
C SER A 438 -18.19 3.35 7.59
N THR A 439 -18.72 2.68 6.57
CA THR A 439 -18.70 1.22 6.51
C THR A 439 -17.35 0.72 6.00
N TYR A 440 -17.06 -0.58 6.19
CA TYR A 440 -15.83 -1.19 5.66
C TYR A 440 -15.72 -1.06 4.13
N PRO A 441 -16.74 -1.41 3.32
CA PRO A 441 -16.62 -1.32 1.85
C PRO A 441 -16.39 0.12 1.37
N THR A 442 -17.08 1.09 1.97
CA THR A 442 -16.92 2.51 1.63
C THR A 442 -15.53 3.02 1.96
N MET A 443 -14.99 2.64 3.13
CA MET A 443 -13.64 3.07 3.52
C MET A 443 -12.58 2.43 2.64
N LEU A 444 -12.70 1.14 2.32
CA LEU A 444 -11.77 0.46 1.41
C LEU A 444 -11.72 1.14 0.03
N ASN A 445 -12.87 1.53 -0.52
CA ASN A 445 -12.91 2.29 -1.77
C ASN A 445 -12.30 3.70 -1.59
N ALA A 446 -12.63 4.40 -0.51
CA ALA A 446 -12.16 5.75 -0.27
C ALA A 446 -10.64 5.82 -0.04
N ILE A 447 -10.05 4.81 0.60
CA ILE A 447 -8.62 4.68 0.80
C ILE A 447 -7.86 4.69 -0.54
N ASP A 448 -8.44 4.16 -1.62
CA ASP A 448 -7.79 4.12 -2.94
C ASP A 448 -8.16 5.30 -3.84
N THR A 449 -9.38 5.83 -3.71
CA THR A 449 -9.93 6.83 -4.65
C THR A 449 -9.96 8.27 -4.10
N ALA A 450 -9.96 8.46 -2.78
CA ALA A 450 -10.05 9.79 -2.20
C ALA A 450 -8.72 10.54 -2.33
N LYS A 451 -8.79 11.75 -2.88
CA LYS A 451 -7.65 12.63 -3.10
C LYS A 451 -7.81 13.97 -2.40
N ASN A 452 -6.69 14.58 -2.02
CA ASN A 452 -6.63 15.97 -1.59
C ASN A 452 -6.64 16.93 -2.79
N ALA A 453 -6.60 18.24 -2.53
CA ALA A 453 -6.61 19.27 -3.56
C ALA A 453 -5.42 19.16 -4.51
N GLU A 454 -4.30 18.61 -4.02
CA GLU A 454 -3.06 18.38 -4.76
C GLU A 454 -3.07 17.03 -5.53
N GLY A 455 -4.20 16.33 -5.59
CA GLY A 455 -4.35 15.07 -6.32
C GLY A 455 -3.65 13.85 -5.67
N GLN A 456 -3.12 14.02 -4.45
CA GLN A 456 -2.47 12.98 -3.66
C GLN A 456 -3.51 12.18 -2.86
N ARG A 457 -3.15 10.98 -2.42
CA ARG A 457 -4.01 10.14 -1.58
C ARG A 457 -4.39 10.87 -0.29
N LEU A 458 -5.69 11.03 -0.06
CA LEU A 458 -6.20 11.73 1.13
C LEU A 458 -5.94 10.93 2.42
N PHE A 459 -6.30 9.65 2.40
CA PHE A 459 -6.13 8.73 3.53
C PHE A 459 -4.79 8.00 3.43
N SER A 460 -3.75 8.59 3.99
CA SER A 460 -2.43 7.97 4.12
C SER A 460 -2.42 6.83 5.17
N PRO A 461 -1.37 5.97 5.19
CA PRO A 461 -1.18 4.96 6.23
C PRO A 461 -1.22 5.47 7.69
N ALA A 462 -0.99 6.77 7.91
CA ALA A 462 -0.94 7.41 9.21
C ALA A 462 -1.99 8.53 9.39
N HIS A 463 -2.96 8.60 8.48
CA HIS A 463 -3.99 9.63 8.50
C HIS A 463 -4.82 9.55 9.78
N PHE A 464 -5.30 8.35 10.13
CA PHE A 464 -6.06 8.09 11.35
C PHE A 464 -5.15 7.67 12.50
N ASP A 465 -5.35 8.30 13.64
CA ASP A 465 -4.60 8.03 14.86
C ASP A 465 -5.34 7.03 15.76
N LEU A 466 -6.68 7.08 15.71
CA LEU A 466 -7.60 6.16 16.36
C LEU A 466 -8.54 5.54 15.34
N ILE A 467 -8.71 4.23 15.40
CA ILE A 467 -9.74 3.51 14.65
C ILE A 467 -10.63 2.80 15.68
N ILE A 468 -11.91 3.15 15.68
CA ILE A 468 -12.94 2.55 16.52
C ILE A 468 -13.77 1.65 15.62
N ILE A 469 -13.99 0.42 16.07
CA ILE A 469 -14.73 -0.59 15.33
C ILE A 469 -15.92 -1.00 16.19
N ASP A 470 -17.13 -0.73 15.70
CA ASP A 470 -18.36 -1.18 16.32
C ASP A 470 -18.74 -2.58 15.80
N ASP A 471 -18.99 -3.49 16.75
CA ASP A 471 -19.25 -4.92 16.52
C ASP A 471 -18.16 -5.66 15.71
N ALA A 472 -17.02 -5.90 16.35
CA ALA A 472 -15.83 -6.55 15.78
C ALA A 472 -15.97 -8.06 15.44
N VAL A 473 -17.17 -8.64 15.56
CA VAL A 473 -17.42 -10.09 15.33
C VAL A 473 -17.03 -10.52 13.90
N ILE A 474 -17.06 -9.59 12.95
CA ILE A 474 -16.80 -9.85 11.52
C ILE A 474 -15.28 -9.88 11.19
N LEU A 475 -14.39 -9.42 12.07
CA LEU A 475 -12.98 -9.20 11.71
C LEU A 475 -12.01 -10.34 12.01
N GLY A 476 -12.49 -11.52 12.41
CA GLY A 476 -11.61 -12.67 12.66
C GLY A 476 -10.51 -12.40 13.69
N LEU A 477 -10.75 -11.48 14.64
CA LEU A 477 -9.83 -11.11 15.72
C LEU A 477 -9.89 -12.09 16.92
N ASN A 478 -10.11 -13.37 16.66
CA ASN A 478 -10.00 -14.44 17.66
C ASN A 478 -8.66 -15.15 17.55
#